data_AF-A0A6G9Y9C4-F1
#
_entry.id   AF-A0A6G9Y9C4-F1
#
_cell.length_a   1.000
_cell.length_b   1.000
_cell.length_c   1.000
_cell.angle_alpha   90.00
_cell.angle_beta   90.00
_cell.angle_gamma   90.00
#
_symmetry.space_group_name_H-M   'P 1'
#
loop_
_entity.id
_entity.type
_entity.pdbx_description
1 polymer ?
#
loop_
_entity_poly.entity_id
_entity_poly.type
_entity_poly.pdbx_seq_one_letter_code
_entity_poly.pdbx_strand_id
1 'polypeptide(L)'
;MRMLLGAFVLSAGAALVFMPTASARPDASEANVAVLKVNHANGDVTAAYECSGIENPQIEITLTREADGKTGNGETSDLNCDGKPHFTTFATTLGAGKHGDKYDAEIRLGEIDVRIQGSEDVPI
;
A
#
# COMPACT_ATOMS: atom_id res chain seq x y z
N MET A 1 2.71 -62.15 21.91
CA MET A 1 3.77 -61.13 21.82
C MET A 1 4.14 -60.93 20.35
N ARG A 2 3.76 -59.79 19.77
CA ARG A 2 4.47 -59.09 18.66
C ARG A 2 3.64 -57.86 18.29
N MET A 3 4.05 -56.74 18.89
CA MET A 3 3.73 -55.39 18.44
C MET A 3 4.25 -55.21 17.01
N LEU A 4 3.46 -54.59 16.15
CA LEU A 4 3.94 -53.88 14.97
C LEU A 4 3.13 -52.59 14.81
N LEU A 5 3.72 -51.53 15.36
CA LEU A 5 3.48 -50.14 14.97
C LEU A 5 3.84 -49.97 13.49
N GLY A 6 3.06 -49.19 12.74
CA GLY A 6 3.33 -48.94 11.32
C GLY A 6 2.56 -47.76 10.73
N ALA A 7 2.94 -46.55 11.15
CA ALA A 7 2.85 -45.27 10.43
C ALA A 7 1.55 -44.87 9.69
N PHE A 8 0.82 -43.94 10.29
CA PHE A 8 0.05 -42.93 9.55
C PHE A 8 1.03 -42.05 8.76
N VAL A 9 1.10 -42.24 7.44
CA VAL A 9 1.65 -41.22 6.55
C VAL A 9 0.56 -40.18 6.34
N LEU A 10 0.57 -39.10 7.13
CA LEU A 10 -0.07 -37.87 6.69
C LEU A 10 0.71 -37.38 5.47
N SER A 11 0.22 -37.69 4.28
CA SER A 11 0.61 -36.97 3.07
C SER A 11 0.07 -35.55 3.19
N ALA A 12 0.76 -34.70 3.96
CA ALA A 12 0.72 -33.26 3.78
C ALA A 12 1.44 -32.97 2.46
N GLY A 13 0.78 -33.31 1.36
CA GLY A 13 1.06 -32.70 0.08
C GLY A 13 0.68 -31.24 0.23
N ALA A 14 1.62 -30.45 0.76
CA ALA A 14 1.61 -29.02 0.55
C ALA A 14 1.74 -28.86 -0.96
N ALA A 15 0.60 -28.82 -1.64
CA ALA A 15 0.52 -28.18 -2.93
C ALA A 15 1.04 -26.77 -2.67
N LEU A 16 2.30 -26.55 -3.05
CA LEU A 16 2.80 -25.23 -3.37
C LEU A 16 1.87 -24.76 -4.48
N VAL A 17 0.77 -24.14 -4.07
CA VAL A 17 -0.07 -23.37 -4.95
C VAL A 17 0.88 -22.26 -5.39
N PHE A 18 1.50 -22.47 -6.55
CA PHE A 18 2.05 -21.40 -7.36
C PHE A 18 0.85 -20.54 -7.72
N MET A 19 0.40 -19.72 -6.75
CA MET A 19 -0.40 -18.57 -7.04
C MET A 19 0.43 -17.81 -8.07
N PRO A 20 -0.09 -17.53 -9.27
CA PRO A 20 0.59 -16.62 -10.15
C PRO A 20 0.68 -15.31 -9.39
N THR A 21 1.83 -15.04 -8.79
CA THR A 21 2.22 -13.68 -8.48
C THR A 21 2.24 -13.02 -9.84
N ALA A 22 1.22 -12.21 -10.12
CA ALA A 22 1.28 -11.29 -11.22
C ALA A 22 2.44 -10.33 -10.90
N SER A 23 3.66 -10.76 -11.21
CA SER A 23 4.75 -9.83 -11.41
C SER A 23 4.40 -9.16 -12.74
N ALA A 24 3.70 -8.02 -12.66
CA ALA A 24 3.96 -6.99 -13.64
C ALA A 24 5.47 -6.79 -13.54
N ARG A 25 6.22 -7.31 -14.53
CA ARG A 25 7.59 -6.86 -14.67
C ARG A 25 7.43 -5.38 -14.95
N PRO A 26 7.92 -4.48 -14.09
CA PRO A 26 7.79 -3.08 -14.37
C PRO A 26 8.48 -2.85 -15.71
N ASP A 27 7.69 -2.63 -16.76
CA ASP A 27 8.22 -2.05 -17.97
C ASP A 27 8.84 -0.70 -17.57
N ALA A 28 9.88 -0.27 -18.28
CA ALA A 28 10.52 1.01 -18.00
C ALA A 28 9.43 2.10 -17.94
N SER A 29 9.34 2.79 -16.80
CA SER A 29 8.33 3.82 -16.45
C SER A 29 7.03 3.37 -15.77
N GLU A 30 6.96 2.16 -15.18
CA GLU A 30 5.86 1.82 -14.27
C GLU A 30 6.07 2.43 -12.86
N ALA A 31 5.00 3.03 -12.32
CA ALA A 31 4.95 3.59 -10.98
C ALA A 31 3.62 3.23 -10.30
N ASN A 32 3.69 2.62 -9.12
CA ASN A 32 2.55 2.26 -8.30
C ASN A 32 2.69 2.92 -6.93
N VAL A 33 1.59 3.46 -6.40
CA VAL A 33 1.55 4.04 -5.05
C VAL A 33 0.19 3.77 -4.40
N ALA A 34 0.21 3.46 -3.11
CA ALA A 34 -0.99 3.29 -2.30
C ALA A 34 -0.77 3.83 -0.88
N VAL A 35 -1.79 4.49 -0.32
CA VAL A 35 -1.80 4.87 1.09
C VAL A 35 -2.19 3.67 1.94
N LEU A 36 -1.36 3.34 2.92
CA LEU A 36 -1.63 2.28 3.88
C LEU A 36 -2.27 2.80 5.16
N LYS A 37 -1.86 4.01 5.57
CA LYS A 37 -2.25 4.58 6.85
C LYS A 37 -2.14 6.10 6.83
N VAL A 38 -3.10 6.75 7.46
CA VAL A 38 -3.01 8.14 7.93
C VAL A 38 -2.92 8.11 9.45
N ASN A 39 -1.88 8.71 10.03
CA ASN A 39 -1.70 8.79 11.47
C ASN A 39 -2.62 9.86 12.05
N HIS A 40 -3.69 9.45 12.75
CA HIS A 40 -4.64 10.38 13.35
C HIS A 40 -4.01 11.37 14.35
N ALA A 41 -2.85 11.06 14.95
CA ALA A 41 -2.25 11.96 15.95
C ALA A 41 -1.64 13.23 15.32
N ASN A 42 -1.15 13.15 14.08
CA ASN A 42 -0.38 14.24 13.45
C ASN A 42 -0.68 14.45 11.96
N GLY A 43 -1.37 13.53 11.30
CA GLY A 43 -1.70 13.59 9.88
C GLY A 43 -0.64 12.99 8.95
N ASP A 44 0.41 12.34 9.49
CA ASP A 44 1.45 11.72 8.67
C ASP A 44 0.87 10.55 7.85
N VAL A 45 1.39 10.37 6.64
CA VAL A 45 0.98 9.32 5.71
C VAL A 45 2.06 8.27 5.63
N THR A 46 1.67 7.00 5.73
CA THR A 46 2.50 5.86 5.32
C THR A 46 1.99 5.35 3.97
N ALA A 47 2.86 5.37 2.97
CA ALA A 47 2.57 4.90 1.62
C ALA A 47 3.44 3.69 1.25
N ALA A 48 2.87 2.73 0.53
CA ALA A 48 3.61 1.73 -0.23
C ALA A 48 3.81 2.25 -1.66
N TYR A 49 4.99 2.03 -2.22
CA TYR A 49 5.27 2.39 -3.61
C TYR A 49 6.20 1.38 -4.28
N GLU A 50 6.12 1.29 -5.59
CA GLU A 50 7.05 0.58 -6.45
C GLU A 50 7.25 1.42 -7.71
N CYS A 51 8.50 1.70 -8.06
CA CYS A 51 8.84 2.49 -9.25
C CYS A 51 10.14 2.00 -9.88
N SER A 52 10.30 2.22 -11.17
CA SER A 52 11.55 1.97 -11.89
C SER A 52 11.76 2.96 -13.03
N GLY A 53 13.01 3.35 -13.30
CA GLY A 53 13.35 4.19 -14.45
C GLY A 53 12.89 5.66 -14.37
N ILE A 54 12.45 6.13 -13.21
CA ILE A 54 12.06 7.53 -12.98
C ILE A 54 13.26 8.31 -12.45
N GLU A 55 13.70 9.37 -13.14
CA GLU A 55 14.88 10.17 -12.74
C GLU A 55 14.62 11.03 -11.49
N ASN A 56 13.40 11.55 -11.33
CA ASN A 56 13.02 12.41 -10.21
C ASN A 56 11.70 11.90 -9.60
N PRO A 57 11.73 10.75 -8.88
CA PRO A 57 10.53 10.21 -8.29
C PRO A 57 10.04 11.12 -7.15
N GLN A 58 8.76 11.46 -7.18
CA GLN A 58 8.10 12.23 -6.14
C GLN A 58 6.71 11.67 -5.92
N ILE A 59 6.36 11.43 -4.66
CA ILE A 59 4.98 11.18 -4.24
C ILE A 59 4.39 12.50 -3.79
N GLU A 60 3.24 12.87 -4.35
CA GLU A 60 2.39 13.94 -3.86
C GLU A 60 1.07 13.34 -3.39
N ILE A 61 0.54 13.83 -2.27
CA ILE A 61 -0.77 13.42 -1.78
C ILE A 61 -1.61 14.63 -1.38
N THR A 62 -2.88 14.59 -1.76
CA THR A 62 -3.94 15.41 -1.19
C THR A 62 -4.89 14.50 -0.42
N LEU A 63 -5.01 14.71 0.88
CA LEU A 63 -5.96 14.04 1.76
C LEU A 63 -7.15 14.94 2.04
N THR A 64 -8.36 14.39 1.96
CA THR A 64 -9.58 15.04 2.46
C THR A 64 -10.20 14.17 3.54
N ARG A 65 -10.37 14.71 4.74
CA ARG A 65 -11.05 14.02 5.83
C ARG A 65 -12.56 14.12 5.67
N GLU A 66 -13.26 12.99 5.62
CA GLU A 66 -14.70 12.97 5.37
C GLU A 66 -15.52 13.64 6.48
N ALA A 67 -15.05 13.55 7.74
CA ALA A 67 -15.80 14.02 8.90
C ALA A 67 -16.03 15.54 8.94
N ASP A 68 -15.09 16.32 8.41
CA ASP A 68 -15.10 17.79 8.47
C ASP A 68 -14.75 18.45 7.12
N GLY A 69 -14.46 17.67 6.08
CA GLY A 69 -14.03 18.16 4.77
C GLY A 69 -12.65 18.80 4.78
N LYS A 70 -11.88 18.69 5.87
CA LYS A 70 -10.57 19.32 5.96
C LYS A 70 -9.60 18.66 5.00
N THR A 71 -8.87 19.48 4.24
CA THR A 71 -7.84 19.03 3.32
C THR A 71 -6.44 19.23 3.87
N GLY A 72 -5.50 18.40 3.44
CA GLY A 72 -4.08 18.53 3.75
C GLY A 72 -3.22 17.84 2.72
N ASN A 73 -2.06 18.43 2.47
CA ASN A 73 -1.15 18.01 1.41
C ASN A 73 0.17 17.53 2.01
N GLY A 74 0.81 16.56 1.35
CA GLY A 74 2.15 16.12 1.70
C GLY A 74 2.91 15.70 0.45
N GLU A 75 4.23 15.73 0.53
CA GLU A 75 5.10 15.28 -0.55
C GLU A 75 6.36 14.61 0.00
N THR A 76 6.94 13.73 -0.81
CA THR A 76 8.29 13.19 -0.56
C THR A 76 8.97 12.84 -1.87
N SER A 77 10.25 13.16 -1.97
CA SER A 77 11.14 12.81 -3.09
C SER A 77 12.25 11.85 -2.69
N ASP A 78 12.31 11.46 -1.42
CA ASP A 78 13.28 10.47 -0.92
C ASP A 78 12.76 9.05 -1.22
N LEU A 79 12.85 8.66 -2.50
CA LEU A 79 12.28 7.43 -3.04
C LEU A 79 13.35 6.59 -3.73
N ASN A 80 13.31 5.28 -3.51
CA ASN A 80 14.17 4.32 -4.16
C ASN A 80 13.40 3.59 -5.28
N CYS A 81 13.71 3.90 -6.53
CA CYS A 81 13.09 3.29 -7.70
C CYS A 81 13.93 2.15 -8.31
N ASP A 82 14.14 1.09 -7.53
CA ASP A 82 14.88 -0.11 -7.97
C ASP A 82 13.98 -1.22 -8.54
N GLY A 83 12.71 -0.92 -8.83
CA GLY A 83 11.72 -1.88 -9.31
C GLY A 83 11.25 -2.88 -8.26
N LYS A 84 11.35 -2.54 -6.97
CA LYS A 84 10.84 -3.35 -5.86
C LYS A 84 9.85 -2.56 -5.01
N PRO A 85 9.01 -3.24 -4.21
CA PRO A 85 8.13 -2.58 -3.26
C PRO A 85 8.92 -1.94 -2.10
N HIS A 86 8.57 -0.70 -1.77
CA HIS A 86 9.10 0.08 -0.66
C HIS A 86 7.97 0.71 0.15
N PHE A 87 8.32 1.18 1.35
CA PHE A 87 7.44 1.97 2.20
C PHE A 87 8.12 3.30 2.52
N THR A 88 7.33 4.37 2.56
CA THR A 88 7.80 5.67 3.04
C THR A 88 6.76 6.28 3.98
N THR A 89 7.21 7.15 4.86
CA THR A 89 6.34 7.95 5.73
C THR A 89 6.74 9.41 5.64
N PHE A 90 5.75 10.28 5.44
CA PHE A 90 5.97 11.71 5.29
C PHE A 90 4.83 12.51 5.91
N ALA A 91 5.14 13.73 6.32
CA ALA A 91 4.19 14.61 6.98
C ALA A 91 3.20 15.21 5.98
N THR A 92 2.00 15.53 6.45
CA THR A 92 1.02 16.31 5.70
C THR A 92 0.59 17.54 6.49
N THR A 93 -0.02 18.51 5.80
CA THR A 93 -0.62 19.69 6.43
C THR A 93 -2.01 19.43 7.03
N LEU A 94 -2.53 18.20 6.94
CA LEU A 94 -3.87 17.85 7.42
C LEU A 94 -3.99 18.03 8.94
N GLY A 95 -2.92 17.73 9.67
CA GLY A 95 -2.87 17.75 11.13
C GLY A 95 -3.70 16.64 11.79
N ALA A 96 -3.82 16.71 13.12
CA ALA A 96 -4.49 15.68 13.92
C ALA A 96 -5.98 15.48 13.56
N GLY A 97 -6.46 14.26 13.73
CA GLY A 97 -7.84 13.81 13.61
C GLY A 97 -8.21 12.82 14.70
N LYS A 98 -9.32 12.10 14.52
CA LYS A 98 -9.79 11.08 15.45
C LYS A 98 -9.45 9.69 14.94
N HIS A 99 -9.38 8.74 15.87
CA HIS A 99 -9.23 7.35 15.51
C HIS A 99 -10.45 6.87 14.71
N GLY A 100 -10.21 6.24 13.55
CA GLY A 100 -11.27 5.73 12.68
C GLY A 100 -11.88 6.76 11.71
N ASP A 101 -11.35 7.99 11.65
CA ASP A 101 -11.73 8.93 10.60
C ASP A 101 -11.45 8.34 9.21
N LYS A 102 -12.37 8.56 8.27
CA LYS A 102 -12.23 8.19 6.86
C LYS A 102 -11.58 9.30 6.07
N TYR A 103 -10.84 8.93 5.03
CA TYR A 103 -10.09 9.85 4.20
C TYR A 103 -10.21 9.48 2.73
N ASP A 104 -10.48 10.49 1.89
CA ASP A 104 -10.24 10.43 0.45
C ASP A 104 -8.79 10.82 0.16
N ALA A 105 -8.10 10.04 -0.67
CA ALA A 105 -6.72 10.28 -1.05
C ALA A 105 -6.57 10.39 -2.57
N GLU A 106 -6.07 11.53 -3.03
CA GLU A 106 -5.55 11.73 -4.38
C GLU A 106 -4.04 11.66 -4.30
N ILE A 107 -3.43 10.70 -4.99
CA ILE A 107 -1.99 10.41 -4.88
C ILE A 107 -1.38 10.44 -6.27
N ARG A 108 -0.22 11.06 -6.40
CA ARG A 108 0.59 11.04 -7.61
C ARG A 108 1.95 10.47 -7.33
N LEU A 109 2.51 9.75 -8.30
CA LEU A 109 3.90 9.29 -8.29
C LEU A 109 4.51 9.63 -9.65
N GLY A 110 5.34 10.67 -9.70
CA GLY A 110 5.80 11.24 -10.97
C GLY A 110 4.63 11.78 -11.81
N GLU A 111 4.59 11.46 -13.11
CA GLU A 111 3.52 11.91 -14.03
C GLU A 111 2.21 11.09 -13.92
N ILE A 112 2.14 10.08 -13.04
CA ILE A 112 0.98 9.18 -12.93
C ILE A 112 0.06 9.63 -11.80
N ASP A 113 -1.24 9.78 -12.10
CA ASP A 113 -2.31 10.15 -11.16
C ASP A 113 -3.14 8.92 -10.76
N VAL A 114 -3.22 8.64 -9.45
CA VAL A 114 -3.96 7.52 -8.87
C VAL A 114 -4.93 8.04 -7.81
N ARG A 115 -6.23 7.82 -8.04
CA ARG A 115 -7.29 8.17 -7.09
C ARG A 115 -7.76 6.93 -6.32
N ILE A 116 -7.63 6.96 -4.99
CA ILE A 116 -8.14 5.90 -4.11
C ILE A 116 -9.35 6.44 -3.36
N GLN A 117 -10.52 5.82 -3.56
CA GLN A 117 -11.75 6.10 -2.82
C GLN A 117 -12.02 4.97 -1.83
N GLY A 118 -12.33 5.31 -0.58
CA GLY A 118 -12.84 4.32 0.37
C GLY A 118 -14.25 3.88 -0.03
N SER A 119 -14.50 2.59 -0.17
CA SER A 119 -15.85 2.04 -0.38
C SER A 119 -16.27 1.11 0.77
N GLU A 120 -17.52 1.23 1.19
CA GLU A 120 -18.23 0.16 1.89
C GLU A 120 -19.34 -0.31 0.96
N ASP A 121 -19.20 -1.51 0.43
CA ASP A 121 -20.34 -2.35 0.02
C ASP A 121 -19.86 -3.80 -0.10
N VAL A 122 -19.79 -4.49 1.04
CA VAL A 122 -19.93 -5.95 1.06
C VAL A 122 -21.24 -6.24 1.77
N PRO A 123 -22.36 -6.41 1.05
CA PRO A 123 -23.56 -6.98 1.65
C PRO A 123 -23.24 -8.42 2.09
N ILE A 124 -23.50 -8.71 3.36
CA ILE A 124 -23.41 -10.05 3.96
C ILE A 124 -24.54 -10.93 3.42
#